data_AF-A0A0M3JC19-F1
#
_entry.id   AF-A0A0M3JC19-F1
#
_cell.length_a   1.000
_cell.length_b   1.000
_cell.length_c   1.000
_cell.angle_alpha   90.00
_cell.angle_beta   90.00
_cell.angle_gamma   90.00
#
_symmetry.space_group_name_H-M   'P 1'
#
loop_
_entity.id
_entity.type
_entity.pdbx_description
1 polymer ?
#
loop_
_entity_poly.entity_id
_entity_poly.type
_entity_poly.pdbx_seq_one_letter_code
_entity_poly.pdbx_strand_id
1 'polypeptide(L)'
;MSLKCMPILFINMSGEMAYILHQRLQAQNVGLSKSTKVLSDILYTMFNKNFMEELFKPQEIYSRRTMRSLFEKLAHSSIMRLNGTRYGLDY
;
A
#
# COMPACT_ATOMS: atom_id res chain seq x y z
N MET A 1 6.94 -24.98 -5.27
CA MET A 1 5.57 -24.45 -5.45
C MET A 1 5.53 -23.76 -6.82
N SER A 2 4.44 -23.12 -7.25
CA SER A 2 4.44 -22.37 -8.51
C SER A 2 5.29 -21.09 -8.40
N LEU A 3 6.40 -21.03 -9.14
CA LEU A 3 7.39 -19.93 -9.12
C LEU A 3 6.93 -18.62 -9.79
N LYS A 4 5.71 -18.59 -10.33
CA LYS A 4 5.14 -17.43 -11.05
C LYS A 4 3.90 -16.83 -10.37
N CYS A 5 3.56 -17.30 -9.17
CA CYS A 5 2.39 -16.80 -8.44
C CYS A 5 2.63 -15.45 -7.75
N MET A 6 3.90 -15.09 -7.49
CA MET A 6 4.25 -13.90 -6.72
C MET A 6 3.70 -12.58 -7.32
N PRO A 7 3.83 -12.30 -8.63
CA PRO A 7 3.29 -11.07 -9.23
C PRO A 7 1.78 -10.97 -9.13
N ILE A 8 1.07 -12.06 -9.41
CA ILE A 8 -0.40 -12.09 -9.41
C ILE A 8 -0.91 -11.82 -7.98
N LEU A 9 -0.32 -12.48 -6.99
CA LEU A 9 -0.67 -12.29 -5.59
C LEU A 9 -0.44 -10.85 -5.13
N PHE A 10 0.72 -10.29 -5.48
CA PHE A 10 1.08 -8.92 -5.12
C PHE A 10 0.12 -7.89 -5.73
N ILE A 11 -0.19 -8.02 -7.03
CA ILE A 11 -1.09 -7.10 -7.73
C ILE A 11 -2.49 -7.16 -7.13
N ASN A 12 -2.99 -8.37 -6.83
CA ASN A 12 -4.30 -8.56 -6.21
C ASN A 12 -4.39 -7.87 -4.83
N MET A 13 -3.43 -8.11 -3.94
CA MET A 13 -3.40 -7.45 -2.62
C MET A 13 -3.21 -5.93 -2.72
N SER A 14 -2.38 -5.47 -3.67
CA SER A 14 -2.15 -4.04 -3.90
C SER A 14 -3.42 -3.34 -4.37
N GLY A 15 -4.20 -3.99 -5.23
CA GLY A 15 -5.52 -3.50 -5.68
C GLY A 15 -6.52 -3.40 -4.54
N GLU A 16 -6.63 -4.43 -3.70
CA GLU A 16 -7.49 -4.41 -2.51
C GLU A 16 -7.09 -3.28 -1.54
N MET A 17 -5.79 -3.09 -1.29
CA MET A 17 -5.29 -2.01 -0.45
C MET A 17 -5.64 -0.63 -1.02
N ALA A 18 -5.44 -0.41 -2.32
CA ALA A 18 -5.78 0.86 -2.98
C ALA A 18 -7.29 1.16 -2.88
N TYR A 19 -8.14 0.14 -3.08
CA TYR A 19 -9.59 0.27 -2.94
C TYR A 19 -10.01 0.65 -1.52
N ILE A 20 -9.51 -0.07 -0.51
CA ILE A 20 -9.82 0.20 0.91
C ILE A 20 -9.36 1.60 1.30
N LEU A 21 -8.19 2.03 0.85
CA LEU A 21 -7.68 3.37 1.13
C LEU A 21 -8.53 4.46 0.47
N HIS A 22 -8.94 4.27 -0.78
CA HIS A 22 -9.84 5.20 -1.45
C HIS A 22 -11.16 5.36 -0.68
N GLN A 23 -11.76 4.24 -0.24
CA GLN A 23 -12.99 4.28 0.57
C GLN A 23 -12.79 4.98 1.92
N ARG A 24 -11.66 4.76 2.60
CA ARG A 24 -11.34 5.45 3.86
C ARG A 24 -11.15 6.95 3.68
N LEU A 25 -10.49 7.37 2.61
CA LEU A 25 -10.29 8.79 2.28
C LEU A 25 -11.63 9.49 2.00
N GLN A 26 -12.54 8.82 1.29
CA GLN A 26 -13.91 9.31 1.10
C GLN A 26 -14.67 9.41 2.43
N ALA A 27 -14.61 8.38 3.28
CA ALA A 27 -15.32 8.37 4.57
C ALA A 27 -14.83 9.45 5.55
N GLN A 28 -13.56 9.85 5.45
CA GLN A 28 -12.97 10.94 6.23
C GLN A 28 -13.17 12.33 5.61
N ASN A 29 -13.93 12.41 4.51
CA ASN A 29 -14.22 13.65 3.78
C ASN A 29 -12.95 14.42 3.40
N VAL A 30 -11.90 13.69 3.02
CA VAL A 30 -10.63 14.27 2.59
C VAL A 30 -10.83 14.97 1.24
N GLY A 31 -10.37 16.22 1.13
CA GLY A 31 -10.48 16.96 -0.13
C GLY A 31 -9.91 16.18 -1.31
N LEU A 32 -10.64 16.18 -2.44
CA LEU A 32 -10.37 15.38 -3.64
C LEU A 32 -8.89 15.42 -4.06
N SER A 33 -8.30 16.63 -4.12
CA SER A 33 -6.89 16.82 -4.51
C SER A 33 -5.91 16.10 -3.59
N LYS A 34 -6.16 16.09 -2.28
CA LYS A 34 -5.33 15.38 -1.30
C LYS A 34 -5.53 13.87 -1.44
N SER A 35 -6.77 13.41 -1.60
CA SER A 35 -7.07 11.98 -1.81
C SER A 35 -6.39 11.45 -3.07
N THR A 36 -6.46 12.18 -4.19
CA THR A 36 -5.79 11.80 -5.44
C THR A 36 -4.28 11.75 -5.27
N LYS A 37 -3.68 12.73 -4.58
CA LYS A 37 -2.23 12.74 -4.34
C LYS A 37 -1.79 11.52 -3.52
N VAL A 38 -2.48 11.21 -2.42
CA VAL A 38 -2.17 10.05 -1.57
C VAL A 38 -2.26 8.74 -2.36
N LEU A 39 -3.33 8.54 -3.13
CA LEU A 39 -3.48 7.33 -3.94
C LEU A 39 -2.43 7.22 -5.03
N SER A 40 -2.12 8.33 -5.72
CA SER A 40 -1.06 8.35 -6.73
C SER A 40 0.30 8.01 -6.12
N ASP A 41 0.67 8.60 -4.98
CA ASP A 41 1.96 8.35 -4.32
C ASP A 41 2.11 6.86 -3.92
N ILE A 42 1.02 6.23 -3.47
CA ILE A 42 0.96 4.78 -3.18
C ILE A 42 1.19 3.96 -4.44
N LEU A 43 0.45 4.25 -5.50
CA LEU A 43 0.53 3.51 -6.75
C LEU A 43 1.90 3.65 -7.39
N TYR A 44 2.51 4.84 -7.38
CA TYR A 44 3.88 5.04 -7.86
C TYR A 44 4.91 4.24 -7.07
N THR A 45 4.71 4.10 -5.75
CA THR A 45 5.61 3.30 -4.90
C THR A 45 5.39 1.80 -5.13
N MET A 46 4.14 1.34 -5.22
CA MET A 46 3.76 -0.05 -5.47
C MET A 46 4.25 -0.56 -6.83
N PHE A 47 4.14 0.27 -7.86
CA PHE A 47 4.50 -0.06 -9.24
C PHE A 47 5.84 0.54 -9.66
N ASN A 48 6.74 0.75 -8.70
CA ASN A 48 8.10 1.16 -9.00
C ASN A 48 8.76 0.15 -9.94
N LYS A 49 9.39 0.64 -11.02
CA LYS A 49 9.98 -0.20 -12.08
C LYS A 49 10.93 -1.26 -11.53
N ASN A 50 11.89 -0.87 -10.68
CA ASN A 50 12.91 -1.78 -10.16
C ASN A 50 12.26 -2.85 -9.28
N PHE A 51 11.28 -2.47 -8.47
CA PHE A 51 10.53 -3.41 -7.64
C PHE A 51 9.73 -4.41 -8.49
N MET A 52 9.05 -3.94 -9.53
CA MET A 52 8.29 -4.79 -10.45
C MET A 52 9.21 -5.75 -11.22
N GLU A 53 10.37 -5.29 -11.67
CA GLU A 53 11.35 -6.17 -12.33
C GLU A 53 11.81 -7.30 -11.40
N GLU A 54 12.08 -7.04 -10.12
CA GLU A 54 12.40 -8.08 -9.13
C GLU A 54 11.21 -8.97 -8.81
N LEU A 55 10.00 -8.41 -8.71
CA LEU A 55 8.78 -9.13 -8.41
C LEU A 55 8.44 -10.18 -9.49
N PHE A 56 8.71 -9.86 -10.76
CA PHE A 56 8.39 -10.71 -11.91
C PHE A 56 9.44 -11.79 -12.18
N LYS A 57 10.58 -11.77 -11.49
CA LYS A 57 11.52 -12.90 -11.54
C LYS A 57 10.85 -14.16 -10.98
N PRO A 58 11.13 -15.35 -11.56
CA PRO A 58 10.67 -16.61 -10.99
C PRO A 58 11.15 -16.74 -9.54
N GLN A 59 10.22 -16.77 -8.59
CA GLN A 59 10.52 -16.83 -7.18
C GLN A 59 9.40 -17.52 -6.41
N GLU A 60 9.75 -18.11 -5.27
CA GLU A 60 8.77 -18.60 -4.32
C GLU A 60 7.98 -17.43 -3.72
N ILE A 61 6.75 -17.72 -3.31
CA ILE A 61 5.85 -16.70 -2.76
C ILE A 61 6.44 -16.16 -1.46
N TYR A 62 6.40 -14.84 -1.27
CA TYR A 62 6.81 -14.22 -0.02
C TYR A 62 6.01 -14.76 1.16
N SER A 63 6.71 -14.91 2.29
CA SER A 63 6.04 -15.25 3.54
C SER A 63 4.98 -14.20 3.89
N ARG A 64 3.94 -14.61 4.61
CA ARG A 64 2.91 -13.69 5.12
C ARG A 64 3.52 -12.52 5.92
N ARG A 65 4.59 -12.77 6.67
CA ARG A 65 5.31 -11.74 7.45
C ARG A 65 5.99 -10.71 6.53
N THR A 66 6.66 -11.19 5.48
CA THR A 66 7.33 -10.33 4.49
C THR A 66 6.31 -9.49 3.73
N MET A 67 5.22 -10.11 3.24
CA MET A 67 4.13 -9.39 2.56
C MET A 67 3.51 -8.32 3.46
N ARG A 68 3.21 -8.66 4.71
CA ARG A 68 2.67 -7.71 5.67
C ARG A 68 3.61 -6.52 5.89
N SER A 69 4.90 -6.75 6.13
CA SER A 69 5.86 -5.67 6.34
C SER A 69 6.00 -4.77 5.12
N LEU A 70 5.93 -5.34 3.91
CA LEU A 70 5.97 -4.57 2.68
C LEU A 70 4.76 -3.63 2.55
N PHE A 71 3.54 -4.15 2.76
CA PHE A 71 2.33 -3.32 2.71
C PHE A 71 2.24 -2.30 3.84
N GLU A 72 2.73 -2.62 5.05
CA GLU A 72 2.86 -1.66 6.15
C GLU A 72 3.79 -0.51 5.76
N LYS A 73 4.93 -0.79 5.11
CA LYS A 73 5.84 0.26 4.60
C LYS A 73 5.19 1.13 3.53
N LEU A 74 4.42 0.54 2.60
CA LEU A 74 3.67 1.29 1.57
C LEU A 74 2.57 2.19 2.18
N ALA A 75 1.92 1.70 3.24
CA ALA A 75 0.93 2.50 3.97
C ALA A 75 1.57 3.66 4.73
N HIS A 76 2.78 3.45 5.27
CA HIS A 76 3.52 4.47 6.00
C HIS A 76 4.17 5.51 5.07
N SER A 77 4.66 5.11 3.89
CA SER A 77 5.33 6.01 2.94
C SER A 77 4.40 7.04 2.32
N SER A 78 3.11 6.73 2.26
CA SER A 78 2.09 7.51 1.56
C SER A 78 1.37 8.54 2.39
N ILE A 79 1.66 8.63 3.69
CA ILE A 79 1.10 9.71 4.52
C ILE A 79 -0.44 9.62 4.48
N MET A 80 -0.95 8.56 5.12
CA MET A 80 -2.02 8.75 6.10
C MET A 80 -1.52 9.60 7.30
N ARG A 81 -0.74 10.69 7.10
CA ARG A 81 -0.69 11.82 8.06
C ARG A 81 -1.97 12.62 7.90
N LEU A 82 -3.10 11.93 8.03
CA LEU A 82 -4.36 12.53 8.40
C LEU A 82 -4.23 12.81 9.89
N ASN A 83 -3.58 13.95 10.17
CA ASN A 83 -3.43 14.55 11.48
C ASN A 83 -2.87 13.63 12.57
N GLY A 84 -1.72 14.03 13.11
CA GLY A 84 -1.46 13.77 14.52
C GLY A 84 -2.52 14.51 15.35
N THR A 85 -3.71 13.93 15.47
CA THR A 85 -4.62 14.23 16.57
C THR A 85 -4.78 12.94 17.33
N ARG A 86 -3.71 12.63 18.06
CA ARG A 86 -3.72 11.74 19.22
C ARG A 86 -4.64 12.42 20.24
N TYR A 87 -5.95 12.19 20.15
CA TYR A 87 -6.83 12.41 21.29
C TYR A 87 -6.48 11.34 22.32
N GLY A 88 -5.89 11.74 23.44
CA GLY A 88 -5.83 10.93 24.65
C GLY A 88 -4.45 10.79 25.29
N LEU A 89 -4.32 11.48 26.42
CA LEU A 89 -3.49 11.18 27.60
C LEU A 89 -2.00 11.53 27.52
N ASP A 90 -1.61 12.66 28.12
CA ASP A 90 -0.94 12.69 29.44
C ASP A 90 -0.54 14.13 29.84
N TYR A 91 -0.81 14.47 31.11
CA TYR A 91 -0.56 15.69 31.91
C TYR A 91 -1.55 16.86 31.80
#